data_AF-A0A423P6B4-F1
#
_entry.id   AF-A0A423P6B4-F1
#
_cell.length_a   1.000
_cell.length_b   1.000
_cell.length_c   1.000
_cell.angle_alpha   90.00
_cell.angle_beta   90.00
_cell.angle_gamma   90.00
#
_symmetry.space_group_name_H-M   'P 1'
#
loop_
_entity.id
_entity.type
_entity.pdbx_description
1 polymer ?
#
loop_
_entity_poly.entity_id
_entity_poly.type
_entity_poly.pdbx_seq_one_letter_code
_entity_poly.pdbx_strand_id
1 'polypeptide(L)'
;MQKNMMTGLLLAALLAPLASANADVRELASSPRWLTTKVYLDGAPETDVKAKYPGVVGISTWDPERNRYEFFYTDTGESKYNNGGGGYFFVTGDQQQHILVPDIGPTRTWVRRLETLNNREFTYSREVPRDMVDNNPLVRIHVVHEPYTGTIETRSVIK
;
A
#
# COMPACT_ATOMS: atom_id res chain seq x y z
N MET A 1 -35.82 16.77 -55.24
CA MET A 1 -34.86 15.65 -55.34
C MET A 1 -33.45 16.18 -55.14
N GLN A 2 -32.95 16.29 -53.90
CA GLN A 2 -31.53 16.29 -53.56
C GLN A 2 -31.38 16.05 -52.04
N LYS A 3 -30.30 15.38 -51.66
CA LYS A 3 -30.19 14.45 -50.52
C LYS A 3 -29.84 15.12 -49.18
N ASN A 4 -30.25 14.44 -48.10
CA ASN A 4 -29.81 14.59 -46.71
C ASN A 4 -28.28 14.67 -46.58
N MET A 5 -27.80 15.40 -45.56
CA MET A 5 -26.66 14.93 -44.76
C MET A 5 -26.74 15.47 -43.33
N MET A 6 -27.00 14.57 -42.39
CA MET A 6 -26.84 14.78 -40.96
C MET A 6 -25.35 14.90 -40.63
N THR A 7 -25.00 15.81 -39.73
CA THR A 7 -23.69 15.83 -39.08
C THR A 7 -23.91 15.68 -37.59
N GLY A 8 -23.92 14.44 -37.12
CA GLY A 8 -23.83 14.12 -35.70
C GLY A 8 -22.35 14.14 -35.29
N LEU A 9 -21.98 15.02 -34.36
CA LEU A 9 -20.71 14.91 -33.67
C LEU A 9 -20.79 13.72 -32.70
N LEU A 10 -20.18 12.59 -33.07
CA LEU A 10 -19.84 11.54 -32.13
C LEU A 10 -18.66 12.03 -31.29
N LEU A 11 -18.92 12.29 -30.01
CA LEU A 11 -17.91 12.45 -28.98
C LEU A 11 -17.27 11.07 -28.76
N ALA A 12 -16.21 10.76 -29.48
CA ALA A 12 -15.36 9.61 -29.18
C ALA A 12 -14.60 9.91 -27.89
N ALA A 13 -15.23 9.65 -26.75
CA ALA A 13 -14.51 9.52 -25.48
C ALA A 13 -13.55 8.35 -25.66
N LEU A 14 -12.25 8.66 -25.77
CA LEU A 14 -11.20 7.66 -25.75
C LEU A 14 -11.40 6.78 -24.51
N LEU A 15 -11.79 5.53 -24.76
CA LEU A 15 -11.47 4.41 -23.89
C LEU A 15 -9.93 4.30 -23.89
N ALA A 16 -9.27 5.06 -23.03
CA ALA A 16 -7.98 4.62 -22.54
C ALA A 16 -8.30 3.48 -21.58
N PRO A 17 -7.94 2.22 -21.87
CA PRO A 17 -7.71 1.30 -20.77
C PRO A 17 -6.60 1.97 -19.97
N LEU A 18 -6.91 2.40 -18.73
CA LEU A 18 -5.87 2.45 -17.72
C LEU A 18 -5.30 1.05 -17.72
N ALA A 19 -4.20 0.85 -18.44
CA ALA A 19 -3.41 -0.35 -18.34
C ALA A 19 -2.86 -0.31 -16.91
N SER A 20 -3.66 -0.79 -15.97
CA SER A 20 -3.15 -1.30 -14.72
C SER A 20 -2.17 -2.36 -15.17
N ALA A 21 -0.87 -2.04 -15.12
CA ALA A 21 0.14 -3.07 -15.09
C ALA A 21 -0.37 -4.10 -14.09
N ASN A 22 -0.57 -5.34 -14.55
CA ASN A 22 -1.10 -6.38 -13.68
C ASN A 22 -0.08 -6.57 -12.56
N ALA A 23 -0.31 -5.93 -11.41
CA ALA A 23 0.38 -6.11 -10.17
C ALA A 23 0.22 -7.58 -9.77
N ASP A 24 1.27 -8.36 -10.00
CA ASP A 24 1.36 -9.70 -9.45
C ASP A 24 1.70 -9.57 -7.97
N VAL A 25 0.85 -10.13 -7.09
CA VAL A 25 1.08 -10.16 -5.65
C VAL A 25 2.44 -10.78 -5.29
N ARG A 26 2.98 -11.64 -6.18
CA ARG A 26 4.32 -12.22 -6.05
C ARG A 26 5.44 -11.18 -6.06
N GLU A 27 5.21 -9.98 -6.60
CA GLU A 27 6.18 -8.89 -6.54
C GLU A 27 6.49 -8.46 -5.09
N LEU A 28 5.58 -8.67 -4.13
CA LEU A 28 5.89 -8.46 -2.71
C LEU A 28 7.04 -9.35 -2.21
N ALA A 29 7.28 -10.50 -2.84
CA ALA A 29 8.40 -11.41 -2.56
C ALA A 29 9.65 -11.12 -3.39
N SER A 30 9.64 -10.13 -4.29
CA SER A 30 10.83 -9.73 -5.06
C SER A 30 11.95 -9.15 -4.19
N SER A 31 11.62 -8.70 -2.99
CA SER A 31 12.56 -8.31 -1.95
C SER A 31 12.29 -9.10 -0.67
N PRO A 32 13.33 -9.58 0.04
CA PRO A 32 13.15 -10.20 1.35
C PRO A 32 12.45 -9.28 2.35
N ARG A 33 12.67 -7.96 2.22
CA ARG A 33 12.17 -6.93 3.12
C ARG A 33 11.89 -5.64 2.36
N TRP A 34 10.89 -4.91 2.81
CA TRP A 34 10.52 -3.59 2.30
C TRP A 34 10.64 -2.56 3.40
N LEU A 35 10.97 -1.32 3.06
CA LEU A 35 11.09 -0.21 4.00
C LEU A 35 10.16 0.91 3.58
N THR A 36 9.40 1.48 4.52
CA THR A 36 8.69 2.74 4.29
C THR A 36 9.68 3.88 4.05
N THR A 37 9.85 4.31 2.81
CA THR A 37 10.79 5.38 2.46
C THR A 37 10.15 6.75 2.53
N LYS A 38 8.87 6.88 2.14
CA LYS A 38 8.13 8.15 2.10
C LYS A 38 6.68 7.98 2.53
N VAL A 39 6.11 9.03 3.13
CA VAL A 39 4.66 9.17 3.30
C VAL A 39 4.26 10.55 2.78
N TYR A 40 3.22 10.64 1.96
CA TYR A 40 2.71 11.92 1.46
C TYR A 40 1.19 12.01 1.54
N LEU A 41 0.67 13.23 1.56
CA LEU A 41 -0.77 13.48 1.51
C LEU A 41 -1.27 13.43 0.07
N ASP A 42 -2.47 12.92 -0.14
CA ASP A 42 -3.11 12.92 -1.45
C ASP A 42 -3.10 14.32 -2.10
N GLY A 43 -2.67 14.40 -3.37
CA GLY A 43 -2.48 15.66 -4.08
C GLY A 43 -1.17 16.43 -3.79
N ALA A 44 -0.31 15.95 -2.90
CA ALA A 44 0.98 16.58 -2.57
C ALA A 44 2.16 15.56 -2.56
N PRO A 45 2.40 14.83 -3.66
CA PRO A 45 3.38 13.73 -3.72
C PRO A 45 4.82 14.15 -3.48
N GLU A 46 5.17 15.42 -3.67
CA GLU A 46 6.50 15.98 -3.42
C GLU A 46 6.81 16.16 -1.93
N THR A 47 5.80 16.36 -1.09
CA THR A 47 5.98 16.68 0.34
C THR A 47 6.04 15.41 1.20
N ASP A 48 7.21 15.08 1.74
CA ASP A 48 7.34 13.99 2.71
C ASP A 48 6.84 14.42 4.10
N VAL A 49 5.84 13.73 4.61
CA VAL A 49 5.24 13.92 5.93
C VAL A 49 5.44 12.71 6.86
N LYS A 50 6.31 11.76 6.49
CA LYS A 50 6.56 10.51 7.24
C LYS A 50 6.70 10.68 8.75
N ALA A 51 7.39 11.73 9.20
CA ALA A 51 7.59 12.01 10.63
C ALA A 51 6.27 12.22 11.41
N LYS A 52 5.19 12.64 10.75
CA LYS A 52 3.87 12.84 11.35
C LYS A 52 3.00 11.58 11.38
N TYR A 53 3.45 10.50 10.72
CA TYR A 53 2.69 9.26 10.57
C TYR A 53 3.50 8.03 11.02
N PRO A 54 4.04 8.00 12.26
CA PRO A 54 4.95 6.93 12.70
C PRO A 54 4.31 5.53 12.69
N GLY A 55 2.98 5.44 12.80
CA GLY A 55 2.26 4.16 12.81
C GLY A 55 2.31 3.37 11.48
N VAL A 56 2.62 4.03 10.35
CA VAL A 56 2.80 3.36 9.05
C VAL A 56 4.26 3.20 8.64
N VAL A 57 5.20 3.59 9.50
CA VAL A 57 6.64 3.52 9.22
C VAL A 57 7.20 2.21 9.78
N GLY A 58 7.84 1.42 8.94
CA GLY A 58 8.44 0.16 9.36
C GLY A 58 9.26 -0.52 8.28
N ILE A 59 9.89 -1.62 8.69
CA ILE A 59 10.31 -2.67 7.77
C ILE A 59 9.17 -3.69 7.68
N SER A 60 8.93 -4.30 6.52
CA SER A 60 7.92 -5.35 6.35
C SER A 60 8.45 -6.55 5.57
N THR A 61 7.98 -7.73 5.94
CA THR A 61 8.15 -8.98 5.17
C THR A 61 6.80 -9.45 4.66
N TRP A 62 6.83 -10.15 3.51
CA TRP A 62 5.64 -10.68 2.84
C TRP A 62 5.94 -12.07 2.31
N ASP A 63 5.06 -13.02 2.60
CA ASP A 63 5.09 -14.40 2.10
C ASP A 63 3.80 -14.66 1.30
N PRO A 64 3.83 -14.49 -0.03
CA PRO A 64 2.67 -14.74 -0.88
C PRO A 64 2.24 -16.21 -0.98
N GLU A 65 3.10 -17.17 -0.62
CA GLU A 65 2.73 -18.59 -0.64
C GLU A 65 1.84 -18.93 0.56
N ARG A 66 2.14 -18.35 1.72
CA ARG A 66 1.36 -18.54 2.96
C ARG A 66 0.37 -17.41 3.24
N ASN A 67 0.35 -16.38 2.40
CA ASN A 67 -0.37 -15.12 2.62
C ASN A 67 -0.04 -14.46 3.96
N ARG A 68 1.23 -14.52 4.41
CA ARG A 68 1.66 -13.95 5.70
C ARG A 68 2.39 -12.63 5.54
N TYR A 69 2.23 -11.74 6.51
CA TYR A 69 3.00 -10.51 6.62
C TYR A 69 3.45 -10.28 8.05
N GLU A 70 4.53 -9.51 8.21
CA GLU A 70 5.00 -9.02 9.49
C GLU A 70 5.67 -7.65 9.33
N PHE A 71 5.48 -6.79 10.33
CA PHE A 71 6.07 -5.47 10.42
C PHE A 71 7.09 -5.41 11.55
N PHE A 72 8.12 -4.60 11.37
CA PHE A 72 9.23 -4.46 12.30
C PHE A 72 9.57 -2.99 12.52
N TYR A 73 10.10 -2.68 13.69
CA TYR A 73 10.67 -1.36 13.97
C TYR A 73 11.96 -1.14 13.18
N THR A 74 12.15 0.07 12.66
CA THR A 74 13.28 0.41 11.77
C THR A 74 14.61 0.58 12.50
N ASP A 75 14.57 0.83 13.80
CA ASP A 75 15.73 1.07 14.67
C ASP A 75 16.22 -0.22 15.35
N THR A 76 15.30 -1.08 15.81
CA THR A 76 15.64 -2.30 16.55
C THR A 76 15.49 -3.57 15.74
N GLY A 77 14.69 -3.56 14.66
CA GLY A 77 14.31 -4.78 13.93
C GLY A 77 13.37 -5.70 14.72
N GLU A 78 12.89 -5.27 15.88
CA GLU A 78 11.93 -6.02 16.68
C GLU A 78 10.59 -6.10 15.96
N SER A 79 9.95 -7.26 16.07
CA SER A 79 8.62 -7.48 15.51
C SER A 79 7.56 -6.61 16.18
N LYS A 80 6.67 -6.04 15.37
CA LYS A 80 5.46 -5.35 15.81
C LYS A 80 4.28 -6.31 16.02
N TYR A 81 4.49 -7.63 15.97
CA TYR A 81 3.43 -8.64 16.07
C TYR A 81 2.52 -8.39 17.28
N ASN A 82 3.09 -8.21 18.48
CA ASN A 82 2.37 -7.94 19.73
C ASN A 82 1.51 -6.66 19.71
N ASN A 83 1.73 -5.79 18.72
CA ASN A 83 0.99 -4.56 18.47
C ASN A 83 0.09 -4.66 17.21
N GLY A 84 -0.26 -5.87 16.78
CA GLY A 84 -1.09 -6.12 15.60
C GLY A 84 -0.36 -5.94 14.27
N GLY A 85 0.97 -5.98 14.29
CA GLY A 85 1.84 -5.83 13.13
C GLY A 85 2.14 -7.11 12.36
N GLY A 86 1.31 -8.15 12.48
CA GLY A 86 1.50 -9.39 11.73
C GLY A 86 0.19 -10.18 11.60
N GLY A 87 0.10 -10.99 10.56
CA GLY A 87 -1.10 -11.78 10.25
C GLY A 87 -1.17 -12.20 8.80
N TYR A 88 -2.37 -12.17 8.23
CA TYR A 88 -2.62 -12.52 6.84
C TYR A 88 -2.82 -11.30 5.96
N PHE A 89 -2.46 -11.42 4.68
CA PHE A 89 -2.72 -10.39 3.68
C PHE A 89 -3.36 -10.95 2.41
N PHE A 90 -4.08 -10.10 1.68
CA PHE A 90 -4.68 -10.44 0.40
C PHE A 90 -4.61 -9.24 -0.53
N VAL A 91 -4.42 -9.50 -1.82
CA VAL A 91 -4.67 -8.53 -2.89
C VAL A 91 -5.89 -9.01 -3.67
N THR A 92 -6.86 -8.12 -3.90
CA THR A 92 -8.08 -8.48 -4.64
C THR A 92 -7.77 -8.86 -6.09
N GLY A 93 -8.62 -9.66 -6.73
CA GLY A 93 -8.37 -10.14 -8.10
C GLY A 93 -8.31 -9.02 -9.15
N ASP A 94 -8.94 -7.88 -8.88
CA ASP A 94 -8.83 -6.64 -9.67
C ASP A 94 -7.61 -5.78 -9.33
N GLN A 95 -6.80 -6.24 -8.37
CA GLN A 95 -5.58 -5.60 -7.85
C GLN A 95 -5.78 -4.18 -7.32
N GLN A 96 -7.00 -3.79 -6.95
CA GLN A 96 -7.28 -2.46 -6.43
C GLN A 96 -7.10 -2.37 -4.91
N GLN A 97 -7.26 -3.48 -4.19
CA GLN A 97 -7.22 -3.48 -2.73
C GLN A 97 -6.11 -4.38 -2.21
N HIS A 98 -5.42 -3.87 -1.19
CA HIS A 98 -4.50 -4.63 -0.35
C HIS A 98 -5.06 -4.66 1.07
N ILE A 99 -5.40 -5.86 1.54
CA ILE A 99 -6.16 -6.09 2.77
C ILE A 99 -5.28 -6.84 3.76
N LEU A 100 -5.17 -6.34 4.98
CA LEU A 100 -4.49 -7.06 6.07
C LEU A 100 -5.49 -7.49 7.14
N VAL A 101 -5.27 -8.69 7.68
CA VAL A 101 -6.01 -9.27 8.79
C VAL A 101 -4.99 -9.61 9.89
N PRO A 102 -4.82 -8.76 10.91
CA PRO A 102 -3.92 -9.03 12.02
C PRO A 102 -4.33 -10.27 12.81
N ASP A 103 -3.36 -11.07 13.25
CA ASP A 103 -3.62 -12.24 14.11
C ASP A 103 -4.11 -11.81 15.51
N ILE A 104 -3.60 -10.66 15.99
CA ILE A 104 -3.87 -10.13 17.32
C ILE A 104 -4.11 -8.62 17.31
N GLY A 105 -4.69 -8.13 18.40
CA GLY A 105 -5.02 -6.72 18.59
C GLY A 105 -6.49 -6.40 18.35
N PRO A 106 -6.90 -5.14 18.62
CA PRO A 106 -8.30 -4.73 18.50
C PRO A 106 -8.76 -4.56 17.05
N THR A 107 -7.83 -4.28 16.13
CA THR A 107 -8.15 -4.09 14.71
C THR A 107 -8.35 -5.43 14.03
N ARG A 108 -9.51 -5.62 13.40
CA ARG A 108 -9.83 -6.85 12.68
C ARG A 108 -9.33 -6.86 11.24
N THR A 109 -9.36 -5.71 10.57
CA THR A 109 -8.99 -5.61 9.16
C THR A 109 -8.47 -4.22 8.83
N TRP A 110 -7.47 -4.15 7.96
CA TRP A 110 -7.04 -2.93 7.30
C TRP A 110 -7.26 -3.05 5.80
N VAL A 111 -8.18 -2.26 5.23
CA VAL A 111 -8.37 -2.17 3.78
C VAL A 111 -7.62 -0.95 3.26
N ARG A 112 -6.82 -1.14 2.22
CA ARG A 112 -5.98 -0.11 1.60
C ARG A 112 -6.17 -0.18 0.10
N ARG A 113 -6.05 0.95 -0.58
CA ARG A 113 -5.94 0.96 -2.03
C ARG A 113 -4.52 0.62 -2.42
N LEU A 114 -4.35 -0.34 -3.33
CA LEU A 114 -3.06 -0.63 -3.94
C LEU A 114 -2.81 0.42 -5.03
N GLU A 115 -1.73 1.18 -4.92
CA GLU A 115 -1.40 2.26 -5.85
C GLU A 115 -0.30 1.83 -6.81
N THR A 116 0.73 1.14 -6.30
CA THR A 116 1.85 0.63 -7.08
C THR A 116 2.36 -0.65 -6.46
N LEU A 117 2.67 -1.64 -7.31
CA LEU A 117 3.35 -2.87 -6.91
C LEU A 117 4.21 -3.38 -8.07
N ASN A 118 5.52 -3.38 -7.85
CA ASN A 118 6.54 -3.95 -8.72
C ASN A 118 7.82 -4.19 -7.89
N ASN A 119 8.88 -4.74 -8.50
CA ASN A 119 10.12 -5.06 -7.82
C ASN A 119 10.94 -3.87 -7.25
N ARG A 120 10.55 -2.63 -7.52
CA ARG A 120 11.21 -1.42 -7.00
C ARG A 120 10.35 -0.68 -5.99
N GLU A 121 9.03 -0.77 -6.12
CA GLU A 121 8.12 0.03 -5.32
C GLU A 121 6.85 -0.74 -4.96
N PHE A 122 6.48 -0.65 -3.69
CA PHE A 122 5.17 -1.00 -3.18
C PHE A 122 4.55 0.21 -2.49
N THR A 123 3.48 0.75 -3.08
CA THR A 123 2.75 1.91 -2.55
C THR A 123 1.30 1.56 -2.33
N TYR A 124 0.78 1.91 -1.16
CA TYR A 124 -0.65 1.86 -0.86
C TYR A 124 -1.14 3.21 -0.36
N SER A 125 -2.44 3.46 -0.49
CA SER A 125 -3.10 4.60 0.14
C SER A 125 -4.24 4.18 1.06
N ARG A 126 -4.51 5.01 2.07
CA ARG A 126 -5.61 4.81 3.03
C ARG A 126 -5.97 6.11 3.74
N GLU A 127 -7.19 6.16 4.28
CA GLU A 127 -7.61 7.23 5.18
C GLU A 127 -7.17 6.95 6.62
N VAL A 128 -6.70 8.00 7.28
CA VAL A 128 -6.32 8.03 8.70
C VAL A 128 -6.66 9.41 9.26
N PRO A 129 -6.83 9.57 10.59
CA PRO A 129 -6.87 10.88 11.21
C PRO A 129 -5.59 11.67 10.87
N ARG A 130 -5.74 12.97 10.57
CA ARG A 130 -4.60 13.85 10.26
C ARG A 130 -3.56 13.79 11.37
N ASP A 131 -2.29 13.62 10.97
CA ASP A 131 -1.13 13.50 11.86
C ASP A 131 -1.23 12.36 12.89
N MET A 132 -2.04 11.33 12.62
CA MET A 132 -2.32 10.20 13.53
C MET A 132 -2.91 10.63 14.90
N VAL A 133 -3.56 11.79 14.96
CA VAL A 133 -4.23 12.28 16.17
C VAL A 133 -5.71 11.94 16.11
N ASP A 134 -6.20 11.19 17.10
CA ASP A 134 -7.61 10.81 17.18
C ASP A 134 -8.53 12.04 17.12
N ASN A 135 -9.68 11.87 16.47
CA ASN A 135 -10.70 12.92 16.21
C ASN A 135 -10.28 14.04 15.24
N ASN A 136 -9.04 14.06 14.73
CA ASN A 136 -8.72 14.93 13.60
C ASN A 136 -9.50 14.51 12.34
N PRO A 137 -9.73 15.45 11.40
CA PRO A 137 -10.31 15.13 10.10
C PRO A 137 -9.51 14.03 9.40
N LEU A 138 -10.22 13.15 8.71
CA LEU A 138 -9.58 12.11 7.90
C LEU A 138 -8.84 12.75 6.73
N VAL A 139 -7.66 12.20 6.46
CA VAL A 139 -6.85 12.50 5.28
C VAL A 139 -6.38 11.21 4.64
N ARG A 140 -6.24 11.22 3.32
CA ARG A 140 -5.63 10.12 2.59
C ARG A 140 -4.13 10.31 2.55
N ILE A 141 -3.43 9.32 3.10
CA ILE A 141 -1.98 9.21 3.00
C ILE A 141 -1.63 8.15 1.96
N HIS A 142 -0.51 8.35 1.29
CA HIS A 142 0.16 7.36 0.45
C HIS A 142 1.46 6.95 1.14
N VAL A 143 1.69 5.65 1.26
CA VAL A 143 2.82 5.07 1.99
C VAL A 143 3.67 4.29 0.99
N VAL A 144 4.84 4.85 0.67
CA VAL A 144 5.77 4.33 -0.34
C VAL A 144 6.77 3.41 0.34
N HIS A 145 6.99 2.24 -0.26
CA HIS A 145 7.98 1.28 0.18
C HIS A 145 8.94 0.94 -0.95
N GLU A 146 10.22 0.81 -0.61
CA GLU A 146 11.28 0.32 -1.49
C GLU A 146 11.96 -0.90 -0.86
N PRO A 147 12.67 -1.74 -1.66
CA PRO A 147 13.48 -2.83 -1.13
C PRO A 147 14.44 -2.36 -0.03
N TYR A 148 14.42 -3.04 1.12
CA TYR A 148 15.25 -2.67 2.25
C TYR A 148 16.72 -3.11 2.05
N THR A 149 17.63 -2.13 2.04
CA THR A 149 19.07 -2.32 1.85
C THR A 149 19.90 -2.05 3.11
N GLY A 150 19.25 -1.79 4.25
CA GLY A 150 19.92 -1.50 5.52
C GLY A 150 20.45 -2.74 6.26
N THR A 151 21.12 -2.50 7.38
CA THR A 151 21.83 -3.53 8.16
C THR A 151 21.04 -4.08 9.35
N ILE A 152 19.95 -3.42 9.78
CA ILE A 152 19.08 -3.91 10.87
C ILE A 152 18.53 -5.27 10.50
N GLU A 153 18.73 -6.25 11.38
CA GLU A 153 18.18 -7.60 11.27
C GLU A 153 16.78 -7.65 11.86
N THR A 154 15.84 -8.28 11.14
CA THR A 154 14.46 -8.45 11.60
C THR A 154 14.28 -9.82 12.22
N ARG A 155 13.73 -9.89 13.43
CA ARG A 155 13.47 -11.16 14.13
C ARG A 155 12.00 -11.51 14.04
N SER A 156 11.64 -12.35 13.07
CA SER A 156 10.27 -12.83 12.90
C SER A 156 9.85 -13.68 14.10
N VAL A 157 8.63 -13.45 14.59
CA VAL A 157 8.01 -14.29 15.62
C VAL A 157 6.90 -15.19 15.06
N ILE A 158 6.59 -15.00 13.77
CA ILE A 158 5.66 -15.82 13.01
C ILE A 158 6.40 -17.06 12.50
N LYS A 159 5.84 -18.24 12.75
CA LYS A 159 6.35 -19.53 12.24
C LYS A 159 5.65 -19.93 10.94
#